data_AF-A0A7W5N6U3-F1
#
_entry.id   AF-A0A7W5N6U3-F1
#
_cell.length_a   1.000
_cell.length_b   1.000
_cell.length_c   1.000
_cell.angle_alpha   90.00
_cell.angle_beta   90.00
_cell.angle_gamma   90.00
#
_symmetry.space_group_name_H-M   'P 1'
#
loop_
_entity.id
_entity.type
_entity.pdbx_description
1 polymer ?
#
loop_
_entity_poly.entity_id
_entity_poly.type
_entity_poly.pdbx_seq_one_letter_code
_entity_poly.pdbx_strand_id
1 'polypeptide(L)'
;MNGTMTSDQAIACLNLALERNQQLFSDAYHLSHAAFDLLDQPNMDAEKFTQYQRKRRQADLKYLEAIEHLRLIMAEYPVHLFSVAHSAHAPQVSAGK
;
A
#
# COMPACT_ATOMS: atom_id res chain seq x y z
N MET A 1 12.56 16.35 22.22
CA MET A 1 13.69 15.80 21.44
C MET A 1 13.41 16.17 20.00
N ASN A 2 13.98 17.27 19.50
CA ASN A 2 13.70 17.79 18.16
C ASN A 2 14.93 17.52 17.27
N GLY A 3 15.04 16.28 16.78
CA GLY A 3 15.97 15.96 15.71
C GLY A 3 15.26 16.20 14.39
N THR A 4 15.48 17.35 13.76
CA THR A 4 15.07 17.58 12.37
C THR A 4 15.76 16.54 11.50
N MET A 5 14.98 15.60 10.93
CA MET A 5 15.44 14.64 9.94
C MET A 5 16.02 15.39 8.72
N THR A 6 17.07 14.87 8.12
CA THR A 6 17.53 15.38 6.82
C THR A 6 16.51 15.04 5.74
N SER A 7 16.51 15.79 4.62
CA SER A 7 15.58 15.53 3.51
C SER A 7 15.69 14.10 2.99
N ASP A 8 16.91 13.57 2.86
CA ASP A 8 17.14 12.21 2.37
C ASP A 8 16.62 11.14 3.34
N GLN A 9 16.76 11.38 4.66
CA GLN A 9 16.20 10.51 5.69
C GLN A 9 14.67 10.52 5.64
N ALA A 10 14.04 11.68 5.49
CA ALA A 10 12.60 11.81 5.35
C ALA A 10 12.07 11.06 4.11
N ILE A 11 12.76 11.16 2.97
CA ILE A 11 12.41 10.44 1.74
C ILE A 11 12.56 8.92 1.93
N ALA A 12 13.65 8.46 2.54
CA ALA A 12 13.87 7.04 2.81
C ALA A 12 12.79 6.46 3.75
N CYS A 13 12.43 7.19 4.79
CA CYS A 13 11.35 6.80 5.71
C CYS A 13 9.98 6.76 5.00
N LEU A 14 9.69 7.75 4.16
CA LEU A 14 8.46 7.78 3.36
C LEU A 14 8.38 6.56 2.43
N ASN A 15 9.45 6.26 1.70
CA ASN A 15 9.48 5.10 0.79
C ASN A 15 9.23 3.79 1.54
N LEU A 16 9.90 3.58 2.67
CA LEU A 16 9.68 2.39 3.50
C LEU A 16 8.24 2.29 4.01
N ALA A 17 7.65 3.41 4.42
CA ALA A 17 6.26 3.44 4.88
C ALA A 17 5.28 3.11 3.74
N LEU A 18 5.53 3.62 2.53
CA LEU A 18 4.73 3.31 1.34
C LEU A 18 4.87 1.85 0.90
N GLU A 19 6.07 1.29 0.91
CA GLU A 19 6.30 -0.14 0.65
C GLU A 19 5.52 -1.00 1.64
N ARG A 20 5.54 -0.63 2.94
CA ARG A 20 4.76 -1.34 3.95
C ARG A 20 3.25 -1.22 3.71
N ASN A 21 2.78 -0.06 3.28
CA ASN A 21 1.39 0.14 2.91
C ASN A 21 0.98 -0.73 1.71
N GLN A 22 1.83 -0.80 0.69
CA GLN A 22 1.61 -1.66 -0.48
C GLN A 22 1.49 -3.13 -0.08
N GLN A 23 2.33 -3.60 0.86
CA GLN A 23 2.23 -4.96 1.37
C GLN A 23 0.87 -5.23 2.05
N LEU A 24 0.37 -4.30 2.87
CA LEU A 24 -0.94 -4.44 3.51
C LEU A 24 -2.08 -4.54 2.48
N PHE A 25 -2.04 -3.73 1.42
CA PHE A 25 -2.98 -3.83 0.31
C PHE A 25 -2.87 -5.16 -0.44
N SER A 26 -1.65 -5.64 -0.67
CA SER A 26 -1.40 -6.94 -1.31
C SER A 26 -1.98 -8.10 -0.48
N ASP A 27 -1.76 -8.10 0.83
CA ASP A 27 -2.30 -9.12 1.73
C ASP A 27 -3.84 -9.12 1.72
N ALA A 28 -4.45 -7.93 1.76
CA ALA A 28 -5.90 -7.77 1.67
C ALA A 28 -6.45 -8.28 0.33
N TYR A 29 -5.75 -7.97 -0.77
CA TYR A 29 -6.09 -8.42 -2.11
C TYR A 29 -6.04 -9.95 -2.25
N HIS A 30 -4.97 -10.58 -1.75
CA HIS A 30 -4.85 -12.03 -1.78
C HIS A 30 -5.95 -12.72 -0.96
N LEU A 31 -6.31 -12.18 0.22
CA LEU A 31 -7.43 -12.70 1.01
C LEU A 31 -8.77 -12.55 0.27
N SER A 32 -8.98 -11.41 -0.38
CA SER A 32 -10.18 -11.15 -1.18
C SER A 32 -10.29 -12.14 -2.34
N HIS A 33 -9.22 -12.32 -3.11
CA HIS A 33 -9.20 -13.28 -4.22
C HIS A 33 -9.42 -14.71 -3.76
N ALA A 34 -8.73 -15.14 -2.69
CA ALA A 34 -8.94 -16.46 -2.11
C ALA A 34 -10.37 -16.66 -1.58
N ALA A 35 -11.09 -15.58 -1.24
CA ALA A 35 -12.51 -15.66 -0.91
C ALA A 35 -13.35 -15.89 -2.18
N PHE A 36 -13.08 -15.15 -3.26
CA PHE A 36 -13.77 -15.33 -4.54
C PHE A 36 -13.52 -16.71 -5.16
N ASP A 37 -12.32 -17.26 -5.05
CA ASP A 37 -12.01 -18.62 -5.50
C ASP A 37 -12.87 -19.69 -4.81
N LEU A 38 -13.36 -19.42 -3.58
CA LEU A 38 -14.33 -20.31 -2.93
C LEU A 38 -15.72 -20.20 -3.58
N LEU A 39 -16.13 -19.00 -4.00
CA LEU A 39 -17.40 -18.77 -4.69
C LEU A 39 -17.48 -19.45 -6.05
N ASP A 40 -16.36 -19.52 -6.75
CA ASP A 40 -16.29 -20.11 -8.10
C ASP A 40 -16.29 -21.64 -8.11
N GLN A 41 -16.31 -22.29 -6.93
CA GLN A 41 -16.36 -23.75 -6.85
C GLN A 41 -17.75 -24.30 -7.21
N PRO A 42 -17.84 -25.33 -8.08
CA PRO A 42 -19.11 -25.86 -8.57
C PRO A 42 -19.95 -26.58 -7.50
N ASN A 43 -19.35 -26.95 -6.37
CA ASN A 43 -19.99 -27.60 -5.23
C ASN A 43 -20.02 -26.67 -4.00
N MET A 44 -20.56 -25.46 -4.19
CA MET A 44 -20.82 -24.52 -3.11
C MET A 44 -21.85 -25.07 -2.11
N ASP A 45 -21.52 -25.02 -0.82
CA ASP A 45 -22.41 -25.38 0.28
C ASP A 45 -22.36 -24.30 1.38
N ALA A 46 -23.18 -24.50 2.42
CA ALA A 46 -23.27 -23.55 3.53
C ALA A 46 -21.94 -23.39 4.30
N GLU A 47 -21.13 -24.44 4.38
CA GLU A 47 -19.84 -24.39 5.07
C GLU A 47 -18.83 -23.56 4.27
N LYS A 48 -18.71 -23.81 2.97
CA LYS A 48 -17.86 -23.04 2.06
C LYS A 48 -18.30 -21.59 1.98
N PHE A 49 -19.60 -21.32 1.96
CA PHE A 49 -20.10 -19.95 2.01
C PHE A 49 -19.73 -19.25 3.33
N THR A 50 -19.78 -19.97 4.46
CA THR A 50 -19.32 -19.46 5.75
C THR A 50 -17.80 -19.18 5.75
N GLN A 51 -17.00 -20.01 5.07
CA GLN A 51 -15.56 -19.77 4.88
C GLN A 51 -15.30 -18.54 4.00
N TYR A 52 -16.04 -18.38 2.90
CA TYR A 52 -16.02 -17.18 2.06
C TYR A 52 -16.31 -15.93 2.90
N GLN A 53 -17.40 -15.91 3.66
CA GLN A 53 -17.78 -14.75 4.48
C GLN A 53 -16.69 -14.39 5.50
N ARG A 54 -16.06 -15.38 6.14
CA ARG A 54 -14.94 -15.15 7.06
C ARG A 54 -13.74 -14.51 6.35
N LYS A 55 -13.32 -15.07 5.20
CA LYS A 55 -12.20 -14.51 4.41
C LYS A 55 -12.50 -13.09 3.92
N ARG A 56 -13.73 -12.83 3.48
CA ARG A 56 -14.14 -11.50 3.02
C ARG A 56 -14.07 -10.47 4.14
N ARG A 57 -14.61 -10.79 5.33
CA ARG A 57 -14.49 -9.91 6.51
C ARG A 57 -13.03 -9.66 6.89
N GLN A 58 -12.19 -10.68 6.81
CA GLN A 58 -10.76 -10.54 7.10
C GLN A 58 -10.06 -9.62 6.08
N ALA A 59 -10.37 -9.77 4.79
CA ALA A 59 -9.88 -8.89 3.74
C ALA A 59 -10.33 -7.43 3.97
N ASP A 60 -11.61 -7.22 4.31
CA ASP A 60 -12.15 -5.88 4.59
C ASP A 60 -11.42 -5.19 5.74
N LEU A 61 -11.15 -5.92 6.84
CA LEU A 61 -10.37 -5.40 7.96
C LEU A 61 -8.94 -5.03 7.54
N LYS A 62 -8.31 -5.84 6.70
CA LYS A 62 -6.96 -5.57 6.18
C LYS A 62 -6.92 -4.36 5.23
N TYR A 63 -7.95 -4.18 4.41
CA TYR A 63 -8.09 -2.98 3.61
C TYR A 63 -8.25 -1.72 4.48
N LEU A 64 -9.06 -1.79 5.54
CA LEU A 64 -9.21 -0.66 6.47
C LEU A 64 -7.88 -0.32 7.16
N GLU A 65 -7.11 -1.33 7.57
CA GLU A 65 -5.76 -1.15 8.13
C GLU A 65 -4.83 -0.45 7.13
N ALA A 66 -4.83 -0.90 5.86
CA ALA A 66 -4.03 -0.28 4.81
C ALA A 66 -4.46 1.17 4.52
N ILE A 67 -5.75 1.45 4.49
CA ILE A 67 -6.28 2.80 4.25
C ILE A 67 -5.89 3.75 5.39
N GLU A 68 -6.04 3.34 6.65
CA GLU A 68 -5.64 4.19 7.78
C GLU A 68 -4.13 4.39 7.82
N HIS A 69 -3.34 3.36 7.50
CA HIS A 69 -1.89 3.51 7.41
C HIS A 69 -1.49 4.54 6.35
N LEU A 70 -2.12 4.52 5.16
CA LEU A 70 -1.87 5.51 4.12
C LEU A 70 -2.29 6.91 4.57
N ARG A 71 -3.44 7.04 5.26
CA ARG A 71 -3.92 8.31 5.80
C ARG A 71 -2.90 8.94 6.76
N LEU A 72 -2.30 8.13 7.63
CA LEU A 72 -1.25 8.57 8.56
C LEU A 72 0.03 9.00 7.83
N ILE A 73 0.46 8.24 6.81
CA ILE A 73 1.60 8.65 5.96
C ILE A 73 1.33 10.01 5.32
N MET A 74 0.15 10.20 4.72
CA MET A 74 -0.21 11.45 4.05
C MET A 74 -0.32 12.64 5.02
N ALA A 75 -0.65 12.41 6.29
CA ALA A 75 -0.69 13.43 7.32
C ALA A 75 0.72 13.84 7.78
N GLU A 76 1.65 12.88 7.87
CA GLU A 76 3.03 13.10 8.33
C GLU A 76 3.93 13.69 7.23
N TYR A 77 3.73 13.29 5.97
CA TYR A 77 4.53 13.72 4.83
C TYR A 77 3.68 14.55 3.86
N PRO A 78 3.47 15.86 4.12
CA PRO A 78 2.67 16.69 3.23
C PRO A 78 3.31 16.85 1.84
N VAL A 79 2.44 17.14 0.86
CA VAL A 79 2.62 17.00 -0.61
C VAL A 79 3.94 17.56 -1.20
N HIS A 80 4.62 18.49 -0.53
CA HIS A 80 5.88 19.08 -1.00
C HIS A 80 7.04 18.08 -1.11
N LEU A 81 7.04 16.99 -0.33
CA LEU A 81 8.07 15.95 -0.45
C LEU A 81 7.83 15.00 -1.64
N PHE A 82 6.59 14.88 -2.13
CA PHE A 82 6.28 14.07 -3.32
C PHE A 82 6.75 14.72 -4.63
N SER A 83 6.99 16.03 -4.63
CA SER A 83 7.44 16.78 -5.83
C SER A 83 8.94 16.63 -6.12
N VAL A 84 9.76 16.40 -5.11
CA VAL A 84 11.23 16.31 -5.26
C VAL A 84 11.65 15.00 -5.94
N ALA A 85 10.93 13.89 -5.70
CA ALA A 85 11.21 12.59 -6.31
C ALA A 85 11.03 12.58 -7.85
N HIS A 86 10.15 13.44 -8.40
CA HIS A 86 9.95 13.53 -9.84
C HIS A 86 10.98 14.42 -10.56
N SER A 87 11.77 15.23 -9.84
CA SER A 87 12.69 16.19 -10.44
C SER A 87 14.13 15.66 -10.59
N ALA A 88 14.46 14.51 -9.99
CA ALA A 88 15.83 13.97 -9.99
C ALA A 88 16.21 13.16 -11.25
N HIS A 89 15.31 13.01 -12.22
CA HIS A 89 15.53 12.18 -13.41
C HIS A 89 15.36 12.96 -14.73
N ALA A 90 16.00 14.13 -14.86
CA ALA A 90 16.19 14.76 -16.16
C ALA A 90 17.54 14.30 -16.76
N PRO A 91 17.58 13.53 -17.87
CA PRO A 91 18.82 13.22 -18.55
C PRO A 91 19.35 14.50 -19.20
N GLN A 92 20.49 14.98 -18.70
CA GLN A 92 21.25 16.06 -19.31
C GLN A 92 21.78 15.55 -20.66
N VAL A 93 21.07 15.83 -21.74
CA VAL A 93 21.58 15.60 -23.10
C VAL A 93 22.61 16.68 -23.39
N SER A 94 23.88 16.34 -23.22
CA SER A 94 25.00 17.18 -23.62
C SER A 94 25.03 17.27 -25.14
N ALA A 95 24.83 18.48 -25.67
CA ALA A 95 24.96 18.77 -27.09
C ALA A 95 26.44 18.73 -27.49
N GLY A 96 26.83 17.69 -28.21
CA GLY A 96 28.13 17.60 -28.88
C GLY A 96 28.22 18.62 -30.01
N LYS A 97 29.36 19.30 -30.08
CA LYS A 97 29.74 20.20 -31.16
C LYS A 97 30.85 19.54 -31.97
#